data_AF-A0A1I6TQI3-F1
#
_entry.id   AF-A0A1I6TQI3-F1
#
_cell.length_a   1.000
_cell.length_b   1.000
_cell.length_c   1.000
_cell.angle_alpha   90.00
_cell.angle_beta   90.00
_cell.angle_gamma   90.00
#
_symmetry.space_group_name_H-M   'P 1'
#
loop_
_entity.id
_entity.type
_entity.pdbx_description
1 polymer ?
#
loop_
_entity_poly.entity_id
_entity_poly.type
_entity_poly.pdbx_seq_one_letter_code
_entity_poly.pdbx_strand_id
1 'polypeptide(L)'
;MNEVHDTLNGQQVAYKQMDDVGLIDAVQQGDSTALDFLIRKYRGFVRAKASTYFLVGADYDDLIQEGMIGLYKAIRDYKQDKEASFKAFAEVCVTRQIITAIKSATRMKHGPLNSYVSLDKPVFDEDSERTLIDVIANQQDTVDPEALLISRERYQVVEEKLGAVLSELEREVLMLYLDGRSYQEISELLDRHVKAIDNALQRIKKKFERHLEDVVVLL
;
A
#
# COMPACT_ATOMS: atom_id res chain seq x y z
N MET A 1 -37.05 20.97 32.07
CA MET A 1 -36.82 19.93 31.04
C MET A 1 -37.89 19.90 29.95
N ASN A 2 -39.10 20.45 30.15
CA ASN A 2 -40.15 20.43 29.11
C ASN A 2 -40.03 21.51 28.02
N GLU A 3 -39.35 22.64 28.27
CA GLU A 3 -39.27 23.75 27.29
C GLU A 3 -38.30 23.46 26.12
N VAL A 4 -37.19 22.76 26.37
CA VAL A 4 -36.17 22.45 25.33
C VAL A 4 -36.68 21.43 24.32
N HIS A 5 -37.50 20.46 24.76
CA HIS A 5 -38.09 19.45 23.89
C HIS A 5 -39.18 20.03 22.97
N ASP A 6 -39.89 21.07 23.41
CA ASP A 6 -40.94 21.73 22.62
C ASP A 6 -40.34 22.62 21.51
N THR A 7 -39.22 23.31 21.80
CA THR A 7 -38.46 24.09 20.80
C THR A 7 -37.83 23.22 19.71
N LEU A 8 -37.32 22.03 20.05
CA LEU A 8 -36.74 21.09 19.08
C LEU A 8 -37.80 20.55 18.11
N ASN A 9 -39.03 20.32 18.58
CA ASN A 9 -40.14 19.86 17.76
C ASN A 9 -40.63 20.98 16.82
N GLY A 10 -40.72 22.22 17.30
CA GLY A 10 -41.07 23.39 16.48
C GLY A 10 -40.06 23.68 15.36
N GLN A 11 -38.76 23.59 15.65
CA GLN A 11 -37.70 23.77 14.66
C GLN A 11 -37.68 22.68 13.60
N GLN A 12 -37.91 21.41 13.96
CA GLN A 12 -38.02 20.33 12.97
C GLN A 12 -39.18 20.51 11.99
N VAL A 13 -40.31 21.06 12.45
CA VAL A 13 -41.45 21.37 11.59
C VAL A 13 -41.11 22.51 10.62
N ALA A 14 -40.38 23.53 11.08
CA ALA A 14 -39.91 24.63 10.23
C ALA A 14 -38.92 24.14 9.15
N TYR A 15 -37.93 23.32 9.51
CA TYR A 15 -36.98 22.75 8.55
C TYR A 15 -37.63 21.86 7.50
N LYS A 16 -38.74 21.18 7.84
CA LYS A 16 -39.48 20.33 6.91
C LYS A 16 -40.14 21.12 5.77
N GLN A 17 -40.43 22.40 5.98
CA GLN A 17 -41.01 23.29 4.97
C GLN A 17 -39.96 24.09 4.19
N MET A 18 -38.70 24.12 4.66
CA MET A 18 -37.60 24.74 3.93
C MET A 18 -37.12 23.85 2.78
N ASP A 19 -36.65 24.51 1.72
CA ASP A 19 -35.96 23.82 0.64
C ASP A 19 -34.54 23.42 1.06
N ASP A 20 -33.90 22.57 0.27
CA ASP A 20 -32.55 22.08 0.61
C ASP A 20 -31.52 23.20 0.61
N VAL A 21 -31.71 24.23 -0.23
CA VAL A 21 -30.80 25.37 -0.31
C VAL A 21 -30.84 26.18 0.98
N GLY A 22 -32.02 26.56 1.47
CA GLY A 22 -32.14 27.30 2.73
C GLY A 22 -31.61 26.53 3.94
N LEU A 23 -31.78 25.19 3.95
CA LEU A 23 -31.20 24.34 4.98
C LEU A 23 -29.66 24.32 4.92
N ILE A 24 -29.08 24.26 3.73
CA ILE A 24 -27.63 24.29 3.54
C ILE A 24 -27.06 25.64 3.99
N ASP A 25 -27.72 26.75 3.63
CA ASP A 25 -27.30 28.09 4.06
C ASP A 25 -27.27 28.20 5.59
N ALA A 26 -28.29 27.65 6.28
CA ALA A 26 -28.32 27.59 7.74
C ALA A 26 -27.15 26.76 8.30
N VAL A 27 -26.82 25.62 7.69
CA VAL A 27 -25.65 24.82 8.08
C VAL A 27 -24.34 25.59 7.89
N GLN A 28 -24.19 26.31 6.79
CA GLN A 28 -23.00 27.12 6.50
C GLN A 28 -22.85 28.30 7.47
N GLN A 29 -23.95 28.77 8.06
CA GLN A 29 -23.98 29.76 9.14
C GLN A 29 -23.75 29.15 10.54
N GLY A 30 -23.58 27.83 10.64
CA GLY A 30 -23.25 27.13 11.88
C GLY A 30 -24.41 26.41 12.57
N ASP A 31 -25.58 26.30 11.92
CA ASP A 31 -26.73 25.57 12.47
C ASP A 31 -26.52 24.04 12.41
N SER A 32 -26.06 23.48 13.52
CA SER A 32 -25.87 22.03 13.67
C SER A 32 -27.18 21.23 13.63
N THR A 33 -28.32 21.85 13.94
CA THR A 33 -29.64 21.18 13.92
C THR A 33 -30.12 21.01 12.49
N ALA A 34 -29.91 22.03 11.64
CA ALA A 34 -30.15 21.93 10.21
C ALA A 34 -29.27 20.86 9.55
N LEU A 35 -28.03 20.69 10.02
CA LEU A 35 -27.11 19.65 9.53
C LEU A 35 -27.66 18.26 9.85
N ASP A 36 -28.02 18.00 11.11
CA ASP A 36 -28.59 16.71 11.52
C ASP A 36 -29.88 16.41 10.75
N PHE A 37 -30.71 17.42 10.51
CA PHE A 37 -31.91 17.28 9.68
C PHE A 37 -31.57 16.85 8.24
N LEU A 38 -30.64 17.52 7.56
CA LEU A 38 -30.22 17.16 6.21
C LEU A 38 -29.59 15.76 6.14
N ILE A 39 -28.74 15.42 7.11
CA ILE A 39 -28.11 14.11 7.24
C ILE A 39 -29.17 13.01 7.33
N ARG A 40 -30.21 13.20 8.17
CA ARG A 40 -31.32 12.25 8.29
C ARG A 40 -32.17 12.18 7.02
N LYS A 41 -32.50 13.33 6.42
CA LYS A 41 -33.28 13.45 5.18
C LYS A 41 -32.64 12.66 4.02
N TYR A 42 -31.32 12.74 3.89
CA TYR A 42 -30.58 12.13 2.78
C TYR A 42 -29.98 10.75 3.11
N ARG A 43 -30.15 10.23 4.34
CA ARG A 43 -29.64 8.92 4.74
C ARG A 43 -30.13 7.78 3.83
N GLY A 44 -31.41 7.78 3.47
CA GLY A 44 -31.99 6.79 2.56
C GLY A 44 -31.39 6.85 1.15
N PHE A 45 -31.09 8.06 0.66
CA PHE A 45 -30.43 8.28 -0.61
C PHE A 45 -29.00 7.72 -0.61
N VAL A 46 -28.23 7.98 0.46
CA VAL A 46 -26.87 7.42 0.61
C VAL A 46 -26.92 5.91 0.69
N ARG A 47 -27.86 5.33 1.45
CA ARG A 47 -28.05 3.88 1.55
C ARG A 47 -28.29 3.24 0.18
N ALA A 48 -29.19 3.82 -0.62
CA ALA A 48 -29.49 3.33 -1.96
C ALA A 48 -28.29 3.43 -2.92
N LYS A 49 -27.43 4.45 -2.76
CA LYS A 49 -26.19 4.55 -3.53
C LYS A 49 -25.14 3.55 -3.06
N ALA A 50 -24.96 3.39 -1.75
CA ALA A 50 -24.02 2.43 -1.18
C ALA A 50 -24.35 0.98 -1.57
N SER A 51 -25.63 0.61 -1.70
CA SER A 51 -26.04 -0.76 -2.05
C SER A 51 -25.61 -1.22 -3.44
N THR A 52 -25.19 -0.31 -4.32
CA THR A 52 -24.67 -0.69 -5.65
C THR A 52 -23.17 -0.98 -5.65
N TYR A 53 -22.52 -0.86 -4.50
CA TYR A 53 -21.08 -1.08 -4.33
C TYR A 53 -20.82 -2.23 -3.37
N PHE A 54 -19.66 -2.86 -3.52
CA PHE A 54 -19.21 -3.96 -2.68
C PHE A 54 -17.73 -3.79 -2.34
N LEU A 55 -17.38 -4.05 -1.08
CA LEU A 55 -16.02 -4.02 -0.58
C LEU A 55 -15.73 -5.34 0.13
N VAL A 56 -14.75 -6.09 -0.37
CA VAL A 56 -14.33 -7.36 0.22
C VAL A 56 -13.73 -7.10 1.60
N GLY A 57 -14.26 -7.77 2.62
CA GLY A 57 -13.77 -7.66 3.99
C GLY A 57 -14.27 -6.44 4.77
N ALA A 58 -15.28 -5.72 4.26
CA ALA A 58 -15.97 -4.65 4.97
C ALA A 58 -17.48 -4.88 4.96
N ASP A 59 -18.15 -4.36 5.97
CA ASP A 59 -19.60 -4.48 6.10
C ASP A 59 -20.32 -3.46 5.23
N TYR A 60 -21.58 -3.75 4.90
CA TYR A 60 -22.43 -2.82 4.17
C TYR A 60 -22.57 -1.46 4.88
N ASP A 61 -22.58 -1.47 6.22
CA ASP A 61 -22.64 -0.26 7.02
C ASP A 61 -21.38 0.60 6.88
N ASP A 62 -20.21 0.02 6.61
CA ASP A 62 -18.97 0.79 6.37
C ASP A 62 -19.09 1.63 5.09
N LEU A 63 -19.66 1.04 4.03
CA LEU A 63 -19.91 1.75 2.78
C LEU A 63 -20.94 2.87 2.94
N ILE A 64 -21.95 2.67 3.79
CA ILE A 64 -22.90 3.73 4.14
C ILE A 64 -22.15 4.87 4.84
N GLN A 65 -21.29 4.57 5.81
CA GLN A 65 -20.57 5.59 6.57
C GLN A 65 -19.64 6.42 5.66
N GLU A 66 -18.92 5.78 4.74
CA GLU A 66 -18.14 6.48 3.71
C GLU A 66 -19.04 7.36 2.83
N GLY A 67 -20.19 6.84 2.41
CA GLY A 67 -21.20 7.64 1.70
C GLY A 67 -21.67 8.85 2.51
N MET A 68 -21.90 8.71 3.82
CA MET A 68 -22.32 9.79 4.71
C MET A 68 -21.24 10.87 4.86
N ILE A 69 -19.96 10.49 4.87
CA ILE A 69 -18.83 11.43 4.82
C ILE A 69 -18.87 12.23 3.50
N GLY A 70 -19.17 11.57 2.39
CA GLY A 70 -19.34 12.22 1.09
C GLY A 70 -20.51 13.21 1.07
N LEU A 71 -21.64 12.85 1.69
CA LEU A 71 -22.79 13.74 1.85
C LEU A 71 -22.46 14.95 2.73
N TYR A 72 -21.77 14.76 3.85
CA TYR A 72 -21.34 15.85 4.72
C TYR A 72 -20.47 16.87 3.98
N LYS A 73 -19.49 16.39 3.20
CA LYS A 73 -18.66 17.24 2.33
C LYS A 73 -19.51 17.97 1.29
N ALA A 74 -20.52 17.31 0.72
CA ALA A 74 -21.43 17.95 -0.24
C ALA A 74 -22.23 19.08 0.40
N ILE A 75 -22.78 18.89 1.61
CA ILE A 75 -23.52 19.93 2.34
C ILE A 75 -22.60 21.14 2.61
N ARG A 76 -21.38 20.88 3.09
CA ARG A 76 -20.42 21.94 3.41
C ARG A 76 -19.95 22.73 2.18
N ASP A 77 -19.70 22.03 1.06
CA ASP A 77 -19.01 22.60 -0.11
C ASP A 77 -19.97 23.03 -1.23
N TYR A 78 -21.28 22.78 -1.10
CA TYR A 78 -22.27 23.17 -2.10
C TYR A 78 -22.35 24.70 -2.24
N LYS A 79 -22.45 25.15 -3.49
CA LYS A 79 -22.65 26.56 -3.82
C LYS A 79 -23.82 26.68 -4.80
N GLN A 80 -24.79 27.52 -4.47
CA GLN A 80 -26.01 27.73 -5.26
C GLN A 80 -25.75 28.46 -6.59
N ASP A 81 -24.62 29.16 -6.71
CA ASP A 81 -24.21 29.87 -7.92
C ASP A 81 -23.90 28.93 -9.12
N LYS A 82 -23.94 27.62 -8.92
CA LYS A 82 -23.70 26.60 -9.95
C LYS A 82 -25.02 26.03 -10.47
N GLU A 83 -25.05 25.67 -11.76
CA GLU A 83 -26.24 25.16 -12.46
C GLU A 83 -26.78 23.80 -11.95
N ALA A 84 -26.00 23.06 -11.17
CA ALA A 84 -26.37 21.73 -10.70
C ALA A 84 -27.15 21.77 -9.37
N SER A 85 -28.32 21.11 -9.33
CA SER A 85 -29.06 20.91 -8.08
C SER A 85 -28.20 20.25 -6.99
N PHE A 86 -28.49 20.57 -5.72
CA PHE A 86 -27.80 19.96 -4.58
C PHE A 86 -27.81 18.43 -4.63
N LYS A 87 -28.94 17.82 -4.97
CA LYS A 87 -29.06 16.36 -5.07
C LYS A 87 -28.08 15.77 -6.09
N ALA A 88 -27.93 16.40 -7.25
CA ALA A 88 -26.97 15.96 -8.27
C ALA A 88 -25.51 16.12 -7.80
N PHE A 89 -25.19 17.23 -7.11
CA PHE A 89 -23.87 17.44 -6.54
C PHE A 89 -23.54 16.43 -5.43
N ALA A 90 -24.49 16.21 -4.51
CA ALA A 90 -24.37 15.23 -3.45
C ALA A 90 -24.17 13.82 -4.00
N GLU A 91 -24.86 13.45 -5.07
CA GLU A 91 -24.66 12.16 -5.75
C GLU A 91 -23.20 11.95 -6.18
N VAL A 92 -22.61 12.95 -6.82
CA VAL A 92 -21.21 12.88 -7.27
C VAL A 92 -20.26 12.75 -6.07
N CYS A 93 -20.47 13.54 -5.02
CA CYS A 93 -19.61 13.50 -3.83
C CYS A 93 -19.72 12.18 -3.05
N VAL A 94 -20.94 11.70 -2.80
CA VAL A 94 -21.21 10.42 -2.14
C VAL A 94 -20.55 9.28 -2.91
N THR A 95 -20.80 9.22 -4.23
CA THR A 95 -20.26 8.18 -5.09
C THR A 95 -18.73 8.19 -5.12
N ARG A 96 -18.12 9.38 -5.26
CA ARG A 96 -16.65 9.52 -5.25
C ARG A 96 -16.04 9.11 -3.92
N GLN A 97 -16.67 9.42 -2.80
CA GLN A 97 -16.18 9.04 -1.48
C GLN A 97 -16.19 7.52 -1.30
N ILE A 98 -17.30 6.86 -1.66
CA ILE A 98 -17.42 5.39 -1.65
C ILE A 98 -16.36 4.74 -2.54
N ILE A 99 -16.20 5.20 -3.78
CA ILE A 99 -15.20 4.66 -4.72
C ILE A 99 -13.77 4.88 -4.19
N THR A 100 -13.50 6.04 -3.59
CA THR A 100 -12.19 6.35 -3.00
C THR A 100 -11.88 5.42 -1.83
N ALA A 101 -12.86 5.15 -0.97
CA ALA A 101 -12.70 4.21 0.14
C ALA A 101 -12.41 2.79 -0.35
N ILE A 102 -13.20 2.30 -1.32
CA ILE A 102 -12.99 0.99 -1.95
C ILE A 102 -11.60 0.92 -2.59
N LYS A 103 -11.23 1.93 -3.39
CA LYS A 103 -9.91 1.99 -4.01
C LYS A 103 -8.80 2.02 -2.97
N SER A 104 -8.96 2.74 -1.87
CA SER A 104 -7.92 2.83 -0.83
C SER A 104 -7.74 1.49 -0.10
N ALA A 105 -8.85 0.82 0.23
CA ALA A 105 -8.83 -0.50 0.85
C ALA A 105 -8.31 -1.60 -0.08
N THR A 106 -8.60 -1.51 -1.40
CA THR A 106 -8.16 -2.47 -2.42
C THR A 106 -6.83 -2.12 -3.07
N ARG A 107 -6.27 -0.93 -2.81
CA ARG A 107 -4.94 -0.50 -3.27
C ARG A 107 -3.90 -1.22 -2.42
N MET A 108 -3.68 -2.47 -2.80
CA MET A 108 -2.74 -3.45 -2.26
C MET A 108 -1.26 -2.99 -2.39
N LYS A 109 -0.88 -1.85 -1.79
CA LYS A 109 0.53 -1.57 -1.45
C LYS A 109 1.07 -2.61 -0.45
N HIS A 110 0.17 -3.31 0.23
CA HIS A 110 0.44 -4.47 1.10
C HIS A 110 -0.45 -5.66 0.73
N GLY A 111 -0.55 -6.00 -0.56
CA GLY A 111 -1.27 -7.19 -1.03
C GLY A 111 -1.00 -8.50 -0.26
N PRO A 112 0.20 -8.75 0.28
CA PRO A 112 0.48 -9.92 1.11
C PRO A 112 -0.26 -9.96 2.47
N LEU A 113 -0.79 -8.84 2.98
CA LEU A 113 -1.37 -8.78 4.34
C LEU A 113 -2.70 -9.52 4.51
N ASN A 114 -3.53 -9.59 3.45
CA ASN A 114 -4.87 -10.21 3.50
C ASN A 114 -4.86 -11.68 3.02
N SER A 115 -3.70 -12.19 2.60
CA SER A 115 -3.49 -13.58 2.20
C SER A 115 -2.64 -14.36 3.21
N TYR A 116 -2.34 -13.77 4.36
CA TYR A 116 -1.55 -14.46 5.37
C TYR A 116 -2.33 -15.63 5.94
N VAL A 117 -1.71 -16.80 5.85
CA VAL A 117 -2.18 -18.02 6.49
C VAL A 117 -1.39 -18.16 7.78
N SER A 118 -2.08 -18.40 8.91
CA SER A 118 -1.41 -18.67 10.17
C SER A 118 -0.48 -19.87 10.01
N LEU A 119 0.79 -19.73 10.41
CA LEU A 119 1.74 -20.84 10.39
C LEU A 119 1.36 -21.93 11.41
N ASP A 120 0.60 -21.57 12.45
CA ASP A 120 0.05 -22.51 13.44
C ASP A 120 -1.22 -23.21 12.95
N LYS A 121 -1.67 -22.95 11.72
CA LYS A 121 -2.87 -23.62 11.17
C LYS A 121 -2.56 -25.12 10.94
N PRO A 122 -3.45 -26.03 11.38
CA PRO A 122 -3.35 -27.46 11.07
C PRO A 122 -3.33 -27.73 9.55
N VAL A 123 -2.51 -28.68 9.10
CA VAL A 123 -2.26 -28.91 7.66
C VAL A 123 -3.38 -29.70 6.97
N PHE A 124 -4.03 -30.62 7.68
CA PHE A 124 -5.00 -31.56 7.09
C PHE A 124 -6.42 -31.33 7.62
N ASP A 125 -6.63 -31.40 8.93
CA ASP A 125 -7.92 -31.21 9.62
C ASP A 125 -7.72 -30.47 10.96
N GLU A 126 -8.80 -30.01 11.58
CA GLU A 126 -8.76 -29.23 12.83
C GLU A 126 -8.16 -30.01 14.02
N ASP A 127 -8.12 -31.34 13.94
CA ASP A 127 -7.55 -32.23 14.95
C ASP A 127 -6.08 -32.60 14.68
N SER A 128 -5.48 -32.08 13.60
CA SER A 128 -4.10 -32.41 13.24
C SER A 128 -3.10 -31.74 14.20
N GLU A 129 -2.27 -32.55 14.85
CA GLU A 129 -1.18 -32.06 15.71
C GLU A 129 -0.06 -31.35 14.93
N ARG A 130 -0.04 -31.48 13.59
CA ARG A 130 0.98 -30.86 12.73
C ARG A 130 0.44 -29.58 12.11
N THR A 131 1.21 -28.52 12.26
CA THR A 131 0.90 -27.18 11.78
C THR A 131 1.68 -26.86 10.50
N LEU A 132 1.31 -25.79 9.81
CA LEU A 132 2.01 -25.37 8.59
C LEU A 132 3.50 -25.08 8.85
N ILE A 133 3.89 -24.58 10.02
CA ILE A 133 5.31 -24.37 10.35
C ILE A 133 6.11 -25.68 10.40
N ASP A 134 5.47 -26.80 10.75
CA ASP A 134 6.13 -28.11 10.83
C ASP A 134 6.36 -28.74 9.45
N VAL A 135 5.59 -28.31 8.44
CA VAL A 135 5.62 -28.87 7.08
C VAL A 135 6.31 -27.95 6.08
N ILE A 136 6.29 -26.63 6.31
CA ILE A 136 7.04 -25.68 5.51
C ILE A 136 8.53 -25.92 5.78
N ALA A 137 9.13 -26.75 4.93
CA ALA A 137 10.56 -26.99 4.95
C ALA A 137 11.28 -25.64 4.81
N ASN A 138 12.16 -25.33 5.77
CA ASN A 138 13.07 -24.22 5.60
C ASN A 138 14.00 -24.59 4.44
N GLN A 139 13.80 -23.98 3.26
CA GLN A 139 14.64 -24.23 2.08
C GLN A 139 16.13 -23.93 2.36
N GLN A 140 16.44 -23.24 3.46
CA GLN A 140 17.79 -22.94 3.92
C GLN A 140 18.40 -24.00 4.85
N ASP A 141 17.62 -24.90 5.47
CA ASP A 141 18.16 -25.84 6.48
C ASP A 141 18.47 -27.25 5.94
N THR A 142 17.99 -27.59 4.74
CA THR A 142 18.47 -28.79 4.03
C THR A 142 19.62 -28.39 3.10
N VAL A 143 20.73 -27.95 3.67
CA VAL A 143 21.91 -27.73 2.85
C VAL A 143 22.53 -29.08 2.53
N ASP A 144 22.27 -29.57 1.32
CA ASP A 144 22.88 -30.77 0.79
C ASP A 144 24.42 -30.63 0.84
N PRO A 145 25.14 -31.49 1.60
CA PRO A 145 26.59 -31.42 1.71
C PRO A 145 27.30 -31.52 0.35
N GLU A 146 26.72 -32.24 -0.61
CA GLU A 146 27.24 -32.35 -1.98
C GLU A 146 27.10 -31.01 -2.70
N ALA A 147 25.92 -30.38 -2.67
CA ALA A 147 25.70 -29.05 -3.23
C ALA A 147 26.63 -27.99 -2.61
N LEU A 148 26.92 -28.06 -1.30
CA LEU A 148 27.90 -27.21 -0.64
C LEU A 148 29.31 -27.41 -1.18
N LEU A 149 29.75 -28.67 -1.30
CA LEU A 149 31.07 -29.00 -1.82
C LEU A 149 31.23 -28.48 -3.26
N ILE A 150 30.24 -28.75 -4.13
CA ILE A 150 30.21 -28.25 -5.51
C ILE A 150 30.25 -26.71 -5.53
N SER A 151 29.49 -26.04 -4.65
CA SER A 151 29.49 -24.58 -4.59
C SER A 151 30.85 -24.01 -4.18
N ARG A 152 31.56 -24.68 -3.26
CA ARG A 152 32.87 -24.29 -2.78
C ARG A 152 33.94 -24.46 -3.85
N GLU A 153 33.92 -25.57 -4.59
CA GLU A 153 34.82 -25.80 -5.72
C GLU A 153 34.60 -24.76 -6.82
N ARG A 154 33.33 -24.47 -7.17
CA ARG A 154 33.01 -23.40 -8.12
C ARG A 154 33.53 -22.04 -7.67
N TYR A 155 33.38 -21.72 -6.38
CA TYR A 155 33.88 -20.46 -5.83
C TYR A 155 35.39 -20.35 -5.96
N GLN A 156 36.13 -21.42 -5.65
CA GLN A 156 37.60 -21.45 -5.79
C GLN A 156 38.05 -21.22 -7.24
N VAL A 157 37.39 -21.86 -8.21
CA VAL A 157 37.70 -21.66 -9.64
C VAL A 157 37.46 -20.22 -10.07
N VAL A 158 36.36 -19.61 -9.61
CA VAL A 158 36.04 -18.21 -9.90
C VAL A 158 37.05 -17.28 -9.23
N GLU A 159 37.40 -17.52 -7.97
CA GLU A 159 38.36 -16.73 -7.20
C GLU A 159 39.75 -16.74 -7.85
N GLU A 160 40.23 -17.91 -8.28
CA GLU A 160 41.52 -18.05 -8.96
C GLU A 160 41.55 -17.30 -10.30
N LYS A 161 40.51 -17.48 -11.13
CA LYS A 161 40.40 -16.76 -12.42
C LYS A 161 40.33 -15.26 -12.23
N LEU A 162 39.56 -14.78 -11.25
CA LEU A 162 39.45 -13.35 -10.96
C LEU A 162 40.77 -12.80 -10.44
N GLY A 163 41.47 -13.54 -9.58
CA GLY A 163 42.80 -13.16 -9.10
C GLY A 163 43.83 -13.03 -10.22
N ALA A 164 43.73 -13.83 -11.27
CA ALA A 164 44.62 -13.76 -12.44
C ALA A 164 44.27 -12.63 -13.43
N VAL A 165 43.00 -12.19 -13.47
CA VAL A 165 42.48 -11.29 -14.51
C VAL A 165 42.31 -9.85 -14.04
N LEU A 166 41.98 -9.63 -12.77
CA LEU A 166 41.79 -8.30 -12.20
C LEU A 166 43.13 -7.65 -11.88
N SER A 167 43.23 -6.33 -12.09
CA SER A 167 44.37 -5.58 -11.55
C SER A 167 44.24 -5.40 -10.04
N GLU A 168 45.33 -5.02 -9.36
CA GLU A 168 45.32 -4.76 -7.91
C GLU A 168 44.22 -3.78 -7.50
N LEU A 169 44.11 -2.65 -8.22
CA LEU A 169 43.06 -1.65 -7.98
C LEU A 169 41.65 -2.21 -8.21
N GLU A 170 41.45 -3.02 -9.26
CA GLU A 170 40.14 -3.63 -9.53
C GLU A 170 39.76 -4.64 -8.44
N ARG A 171 40.74 -5.40 -7.93
CA ARG A 171 40.52 -6.34 -6.83
C ARG A 171 40.13 -5.60 -5.54
N GLU A 172 40.85 -4.54 -5.18
CA GLU A 172 40.53 -3.72 -4.00
C GLU A 172 39.14 -3.08 -4.11
N VAL A 173 38.82 -2.50 -5.28
CA VAL A 173 37.49 -1.93 -5.55
C VAL A 173 36.40 -2.98 -5.46
N LEU A 174 36.62 -4.18 -6.03
CA LEU A 174 35.65 -5.27 -5.98
C LEU A 174 35.38 -5.72 -4.54
N MET A 175 36.43 -5.91 -3.73
CA MET A 175 36.28 -6.34 -2.33
C MET A 175 35.47 -5.33 -1.51
N LEU A 176 35.80 -4.03 -1.61
CA LEU A 176 35.06 -2.99 -0.88
C LEU A 176 33.61 -2.85 -1.37
N TYR A 177 33.36 -3.05 -2.66
CA TYR A 177 32.01 -3.05 -3.22
C TYR A 177 31.18 -4.26 -2.74
N LEU A 178 31.79 -5.45 -2.66
CA LEU A 178 31.14 -6.65 -2.12
C LEU A 178 30.87 -6.53 -0.61
N ASP A 179 31.70 -5.79 0.12
CA ASP A 179 31.47 -5.40 1.52
C ASP A 179 30.37 -4.32 1.68
N GLY A 180 29.68 -3.97 0.59
CA GLY A 180 28.53 -3.07 0.59
C GLY A 180 28.88 -1.58 0.67
N ARG A 181 30.13 -1.20 0.44
CA ARG A 181 30.53 0.22 0.41
C ARG A 181 30.01 0.92 -0.84
N SER A 182 29.57 2.16 -0.67
CA SER A 182 29.20 3.05 -1.75
C SER A 182 30.42 3.55 -2.53
N TYR A 183 30.20 4.06 -3.74
CA TYR A 183 31.29 4.51 -4.61
C TYR A 183 32.08 5.67 -4.00
N GLN A 184 31.42 6.49 -3.18
CA GLN A 184 32.01 7.62 -2.47
C GLN A 184 32.91 7.11 -1.33
N GLU A 185 32.44 6.17 -0.53
CA GLU A 185 33.24 5.56 0.54
C GLU A 185 34.48 4.84 -0.02
N ILE A 186 34.34 4.12 -1.14
CA ILE A 186 35.48 3.46 -1.81
C ILE A 186 36.47 4.50 -2.35
N SER A 187 35.96 5.60 -2.90
CA SER A 187 36.75 6.73 -3.41
C SER A 187 37.60 7.36 -2.30
N GLU A 188 37.02 7.55 -1.12
CA GLU A 188 37.71 8.07 0.07
C GLU A 188 38.74 7.07 0.63
N LEU A 189 38.37 5.79 0.73
CA LEU A 189 39.26 4.74 1.27
C LEU A 189 40.50 4.49 0.40
N LEU A 190 40.36 4.58 -0.92
CA LEU A 190 41.45 4.32 -1.86
C LEU A 190 42.19 5.60 -2.29
N ASP A 191 41.79 6.78 -1.79
CA ASP A 191 42.28 8.09 -2.22
C ASP A 191 42.26 8.25 -3.76
N ARG A 192 41.13 7.88 -4.36
CA ARG A 192 40.91 7.95 -5.82
C ARG A 192 39.63 8.70 -6.12
N HIS A 193 39.57 9.38 -7.25
CA HIS A 193 38.33 10.04 -7.69
C HIS A 193 37.21 9.01 -7.95
N VAL A 194 35.96 9.35 -7.60
CA VAL A 194 34.77 8.49 -7.77
C VAL A 194 34.65 7.91 -9.19
N LYS A 195 34.96 8.71 -10.22
CA LYS A 195 34.98 8.25 -11.63
C LYS A 195 35.97 7.10 -11.88
N ALA A 196 37.10 7.04 -11.16
CA ALA A 196 38.05 5.95 -11.27
C ALA A 196 37.48 4.65 -10.68
N ILE A 197 36.69 4.74 -9.60
CA ILE A 197 35.99 3.61 -8.98
C ILE A 197 34.92 3.06 -9.94
N ASP A 198 34.08 3.94 -10.51
CA ASP A 198 33.07 3.55 -11.51
C ASP A 198 33.72 2.87 -12.74
N ASN A 199 34.77 3.47 -13.29
CA ASN A 199 35.53 2.88 -14.38
C ASN A 199 36.13 1.51 -14.02
N ALA A 200 36.58 1.31 -12.78
CA ALA A 200 37.08 0.03 -12.30
C ALA A 200 35.94 -1.01 -12.25
N LEU A 201 34.79 -0.69 -11.67
CA LEU A 201 33.61 -1.55 -11.64
C LEU A 201 33.11 -1.94 -13.05
N GLN A 202 33.14 -1.00 -13.99
CA GLN A 202 32.79 -1.29 -15.39
C GLN A 202 33.78 -2.28 -16.04
N ARG A 203 35.10 -2.10 -15.80
CA ARG A 203 36.12 -3.04 -16.30
C ARG A 203 36.01 -4.40 -15.65
N ILE A 204 35.76 -4.45 -14.34
CA ILE A 204 35.50 -5.68 -13.59
C ILE A 204 34.32 -6.42 -14.24
N LYS A 205 33.16 -5.75 -14.41
CA LYS A 205 31.98 -6.35 -15.04
C LYS A 205 32.28 -6.94 -16.43
N LYS A 206 32.99 -6.20 -17.28
CA LYS A 206 33.37 -6.67 -18.62
C LYS A 206 34.34 -7.85 -18.60
N LYS A 207 35.27 -7.88 -17.64
CA LYS A 207 36.18 -9.02 -17.41
C LYS A 207 35.42 -10.24 -16.91
N PHE A 208 34.49 -10.05 -15.97
CA PHE A 208 33.56 -11.08 -15.51
C PHE A 208 32.80 -11.67 -16.69
N GLU A 209 32.09 -10.86 -17.48
CA GLU A 209 31.28 -11.33 -18.62
C GLU A 209 32.10 -12.20 -19.60
N ARG A 210 33.32 -11.79 -19.93
CA ARG A 210 34.20 -12.54 -20.84
C ARG A 210 34.69 -13.86 -20.27
N HIS A 211 34.98 -13.92 -18.97
CA HIS A 211 35.54 -15.11 -18.33
C HIS A 211 34.49 -16.01 -17.67
N LEU A 212 33.24 -15.55 -17.55
CA LEU A 212 32.11 -16.36 -17.11
C LEU A 212 31.61 -17.29 -18.22
N GLU A 213 31.65 -16.87 -19.48
CA GLU A 213 31.32 -17.74 -20.62
C GLU A 213 32.22 -18.99 -20.65
N ASP A 214 33.51 -18.84 -20.37
CA ASP A 214 34.46 -19.95 -20.25
C ASP A 214 34.21 -20.86 -19.02
N VAL A 215 33.46 -20.39 -18.02
CA VAL A 215 33.09 -21.17 -16.82
C VAL A 215 31.77 -21.90 -17.02
N VAL A 216 30.83 -21.31 -17.76
CA VAL A 216 29.54 -21.92 -18.09
C VAL A 216 29.68 -23.03 -19.14
N VAL A 217 30.66 -22.95 -20.05
CA VAL A 217 30.91 -23.97 -21.09
C VAL A 217 31.62 -25.23 -20.55
N LEU A 218 32.19 -25.17 -19.34
CA LEU A 218 32.80 -26.32 -18.65
C LEU A 218 31.82 -27.04 -17.68
N LEU A 219 30.55 -26.62 -17.65
CA LEU A 219 29.44 -27.24 -16.93
C LEU A 219 28.42 -27.81 -17.93
#